data_AF-A0A7H9BPU3-F1
#
_entry.id   AF-A0A7H9BPU3-F1
#
_cell.length_a   1.000
_cell.length_b   1.000
_cell.length_c   1.000
_cell.angle_alpha   90.00
_cell.angle_beta   90.00
_cell.angle_gamma   90.00
#
_symmetry.space_group_name_H-M   'P 1'
#
loop_
_entity.id
_entity.type
_entity.pdbx_description
1 polymer ?
#
loop_
_entity_poly.entity_id
_entity_poly.type
_entity_poly.pdbx_seq_one_letter_code
_entity_poly.pdbx_strand_id
1 'polypeptide(L)'
;MSMSLQSLDRDTSDATVFVQGAQGANYLYARIMTDIINAPGSEPSPAGRVYLLSLPAGEYTVSNITGSWSRHSNSMLGFDTSEYFNVPVQQKFSVRAGEVSYLGSLNLNINFQSSVTFSNEFKRDMFDLQKRYQLTDTSNIQQQLLGSQ
;
A
#
# COMPACT_ATOMS: atom_id res chain seq x y z
N MET A 1 0.82 5.49 5.91
CA MET A 1 1.45 5.00 4.65
C MET A 1 0.37 4.68 3.65
N SER A 2 0.67 4.57 2.38
CA SER A 2 -0.32 4.14 1.36
C SER A 2 0.23 3.03 0.47
N MET A 3 -0.68 2.33 -0.20
CA MET A 3 -0.35 1.37 -1.25
C MET A 3 -1.21 1.67 -2.47
N SER A 4 -0.55 1.94 -3.60
CA SER A 4 -1.19 2.11 -4.91
C SER A 4 -0.97 0.85 -5.74
N LEU A 5 -1.99 0.40 -6.45
CA LEU A 5 -1.99 -0.83 -7.25
C LEU A 5 -2.13 -0.50 -8.73
N GLN A 6 -1.28 -1.10 -9.56
CA GLN A 6 -1.40 -1.06 -11.02
C GLN A 6 -1.36 -2.49 -11.56
N SER A 7 -2.37 -2.88 -12.32
CA SER A 7 -2.42 -4.18 -12.99
C SER A 7 -3.06 -4.07 -14.37
N LEU A 8 -2.73 -5.01 -15.25
CA LEU A 8 -3.47 -5.28 -16.48
C LEU A 8 -4.85 -5.91 -16.19
N ASP A 9 -4.97 -6.70 -15.13
CA ASP A 9 -6.25 -7.20 -14.62
C ASP A 9 -6.76 -6.28 -13.51
N ARG A 10 -7.75 -5.45 -13.85
CA ARG A 10 -8.34 -4.46 -12.95
C ARG A 10 -9.55 -4.96 -12.17
N ASP A 11 -9.93 -6.22 -12.37
CA ASP A 11 -11.15 -6.75 -11.77
C ASP A 11 -10.82 -7.62 -10.55
N THR A 12 -9.70 -8.34 -10.57
CA THR A 12 -9.40 -9.33 -9.52
C THR A 12 -8.16 -9.06 -8.70
N SER A 13 -7.27 -8.16 -9.13
CA SER A 13 -5.96 -8.00 -8.49
C SER A 13 -6.05 -7.49 -7.05
N ASP A 14 -5.24 -8.10 -6.18
CA ASP A 14 -5.08 -7.66 -4.80
C ASP A 14 -3.65 -7.77 -4.28
N ALA A 15 -3.42 -7.13 -3.14
CA ALA A 15 -2.14 -7.15 -2.46
C ALA A 15 -2.29 -7.03 -0.94
N THR A 16 -1.35 -7.64 -0.23
CA THR A 16 -1.17 -7.56 1.22
C THR A 16 0.27 -7.18 1.52
N VAL A 17 0.46 -6.07 2.25
CA VAL A 17 1.77 -5.70 2.82
C VAL A 17 1.88 -6.29 4.22
N PHE A 18 3.03 -6.88 4.53
CA PHE A 18 3.33 -7.45 5.84
C PHE A 18 4.25 -6.52 6.62
N VAL A 19 3.78 -6.05 7.78
CA VAL A 19 4.56 -5.19 8.69
C VAL A 19 4.79 -5.94 9.99
N GLN A 20 6.05 -6.31 10.25
CA GLN A 20 6.48 -7.05 11.42
C GLN A 20 6.95 -6.12 12.52
N GLY A 21 6.57 -6.38 13.77
CA GLY A 21 7.08 -5.71 14.95
C GLY A 21 7.12 -6.65 16.16
N ALA A 22 7.57 -6.15 17.31
CA ALA A 22 7.72 -6.97 18.52
C ALA A 22 6.42 -7.62 19.02
N GLN A 23 5.27 -7.01 18.75
CA GLN A 23 3.94 -7.51 19.13
C GLN A 23 3.26 -8.36 18.05
N GLY A 24 3.97 -8.67 16.96
CA GLY A 24 3.46 -9.48 15.85
C GLY A 24 3.33 -8.73 14.53
N ALA A 25 2.66 -9.38 13.59
CA ALA A 25 2.48 -8.90 12.23
C ALA A 25 1.19 -8.09 12.07
N ASN A 26 1.27 -7.00 11.29
CA ASN A 26 0.13 -6.28 10.75
C ASN A 26 0.03 -6.56 9.25
N TYR A 27 -1.19 -6.73 8.76
CA TYR A 27 -1.48 -7.06 7.36
C TYR A 27 -2.28 -5.94 6.72
N LEU A 28 -1.72 -5.32 5.68
CA LEU A 28 -2.34 -4.18 5.00
C LEU A 28 -2.84 -4.63 3.64
N TYR A 29 -4.14 -4.91 3.55
CA TYR A 29 -4.79 -5.40 2.34
C TYR A 29 -5.33 -4.25 1.48
N ALA A 30 -5.20 -4.36 0.16
CA ALA A 30 -5.96 -3.57 -0.82
C ALA A 30 -6.35 -4.42 -2.02
N ARG A 31 -7.48 -4.07 -2.64
CA ARG A 31 -7.98 -4.68 -3.87
C ARG A 31 -8.21 -3.61 -4.94
N ILE A 32 -7.70 -3.86 -6.14
CA ILE A 32 -7.63 -2.86 -7.22
C ILE A 32 -9.02 -2.34 -7.63
N MET A 33 -10.05 -3.20 -7.60
CA MET A 33 -11.40 -2.87 -8.04
C MET A 33 -12.17 -1.98 -7.06
N THR A 34 -11.91 -2.12 -5.75
CA THR A 34 -12.76 -1.53 -4.71
C THR A 34 -12.07 -0.44 -3.90
N ASP A 35 -10.75 -0.44 -3.85
CA ASP A 35 -9.98 0.53 -3.08
C ASP A 35 -9.46 1.64 -3.98
N ILE A 36 -9.67 2.89 -3.55
CA ILE A 36 -9.25 4.10 -4.26
C ILE A 36 -8.59 5.06 -3.26
N ILE A 37 -7.47 5.66 -3.63
CA ILE A 37 -6.88 6.80 -2.90
C ILE A 37 -7.41 8.07 -3.53
N ASN A 38 -8.15 8.87 -2.78
CA ASN A 38 -8.64 10.15 -3.27
C ASN A 38 -7.47 11.11 -3.51
N ALA A 39 -7.43 11.74 -4.68
CA ALA A 39 -6.44 12.76 -5.03
C ALA A 39 -7.08 14.15 -5.15
N PRO A 40 -6.34 15.24 -4.85
CA PRO A 40 -6.86 16.60 -4.94
C PRO A 40 -6.97 17.09 -6.40
N GLY A 41 -7.94 17.97 -6.66
CA GLY A 41 -8.07 18.67 -7.94
C GLY A 41 -8.36 17.73 -9.12
N SER A 42 -7.55 17.83 -10.17
CA SER A 42 -7.65 17.03 -11.39
C SER A 42 -6.68 15.86 -11.44
N GLU A 43 -5.94 15.58 -10.36
CA GLU A 43 -5.05 14.43 -10.30
C GLU A 43 -5.86 13.12 -10.32
N PRO A 44 -5.42 12.10 -11.06
CA PRO A 44 -6.12 10.82 -11.07
C PRO A 44 -6.03 10.17 -9.70
N SER A 45 -7.17 9.71 -9.18
CA SER A 45 -7.23 8.91 -7.96
C SER A 45 -6.80 7.47 -8.27
N PRO A 46 -5.64 6.99 -7.78
CA PRO A 46 -5.18 5.65 -8.10
C PRO A 46 -6.00 4.60 -7.33
N ALA A 47 -6.04 3.38 -7.88
CA ALA A 47 -6.50 2.23 -7.13
C ALA A 47 -5.53 1.94 -5.98
N GLY A 48 -6.04 1.67 -4.80
CA GLY A 48 -5.23 1.50 -3.59
C GLY A 48 -5.85 2.06 -2.32
N ARG A 49 -5.09 2.04 -1.24
CA ARG A 49 -5.57 2.41 0.10
C ARG A 49 -4.52 3.16 0.90
N VAL A 50 -4.97 4.15 1.68
CA VAL A 50 -4.17 4.79 2.74
C VAL A 50 -4.43 4.08 4.06
N TYR A 51 -3.36 3.71 4.76
CA TYR A 51 -3.39 3.02 6.05
C TYR A 51 -2.96 3.94 7.18
N LEU A 52 -3.80 4.01 8.21
CA LEU A 52 -3.50 4.56 9.52
C LEU A 52 -3.31 3.40 10.49
N LEU A 53 -2.13 3.29 11.09
CA LEU A 53 -1.77 2.21 12.00
C LEU A 53 -1.47 2.77 13.37
N SER A 54 -2.10 2.22 14.41
CA SER A 54 -1.74 2.48 15.79
C SER A 54 -0.73 1.42 16.24
N LEU A 55 0.54 1.79 16.27
CA LEU A 55 1.65 0.91 16.59
C LEU A 55 2.27 1.31 17.94
N PRO A 56 2.59 0.34 18.83
CA PRO A 56 3.43 0.61 19.99
C PRO A 56 4.79 1.19 19.59
N ALA A 57 5.44 1.92 20.50
CA ALA A 57 6.80 2.38 20.26
C ALA A 57 7.75 1.19 20.06
N GLY A 58 8.61 1.25 19.05
CA GLY A 58 9.54 0.17 18.71
C GLY A 58 10.00 0.17 17.26
N GLU A 59 10.74 -0.88 16.91
CA GLU A 59 11.27 -1.13 15.57
C GLU A 59 10.33 -2.03 14.78
N TYR A 60 10.17 -1.72 13.49
CA TYR A 60 9.29 -2.42 12.57
C TYR A 60 10.00 -2.72 11.25
N THR A 61 9.53 -3.75 10.56
CA THR A 61 10.01 -4.11 9.23
C THR A 61 8.85 -4.39 8.30
N VAL A 62 8.81 -3.70 7.16
CA VAL A 62 7.99 -4.09 6.01
C VAL A 62 8.71 -5.26 5.35
N SER A 63 8.26 -6.50 5.62
CA SER A 63 9.00 -7.70 5.24
C SER A 63 8.83 -8.06 3.78
N ASN A 64 7.58 -8.12 3.32
CA ASN A 64 7.21 -8.57 1.99
C ASN A 64 5.83 -8.04 1.60
N ILE A 65 5.53 -8.13 0.32
CA ILE A 65 4.21 -7.89 -0.26
C ILE A 65 3.81 -9.15 -1.02
N THR A 66 2.61 -9.65 -0.79
CA THR A 66 2.05 -10.77 -1.57
C THR A 66 0.72 -10.37 -2.16
N GLY A 67 0.23 -11.13 -3.11
CA GLY A 67 -1.09 -10.92 -3.65
C GLY A 67 -1.36 -11.86 -4.81
N SER A 68 -2.43 -11.57 -5.53
CA SER A 68 -2.84 -12.35 -6.68
C SER A 68 -3.50 -11.50 -7.76
N TRP A 69 -3.57 -12.08 -8.95
CA TRP A 69 -4.41 -11.60 -10.07
C TRP A 69 -4.92 -12.80 -10.86
N SER A 70 -5.96 -12.63 -11.66
CA SER A 70 -6.47 -13.68 -12.54
C SER A 70 -5.84 -13.57 -13.91
N ARG A 71 -5.38 -14.71 -14.43
CA ARG A 71 -5.09 -14.86 -15.85
C ARG A 71 -6.33 -15.43 -16.52
N HIS A 72 -7.02 -14.58 -17.28
CA HIS A 72 -8.16 -15.01 -18.06
C HIS A 72 -7.72 -15.91 -19.21
N SER A 73 -8.42 -17.03 -19.37
CA SER A 73 -8.19 -17.93 -20.49
C SER A 73 -8.95 -17.48 -21.72
N ASN A 74 -8.27 -17.36 -22.86
CA ASN A 74 -8.90 -17.01 -24.13
C ASN A 74 -9.52 -18.22 -24.86
N SER A 75 -9.69 -19.37 -24.19
CA SER A 75 -10.24 -20.59 -24.78
C SER A 75 -11.70 -20.82 -24.37
N MET A 76 -12.51 -21.41 -25.27
CA MET A 76 -13.94 -21.69 -25.05
C MET A 76 -14.21 -22.65 -23.87
N LEU A 77 -13.20 -23.37 -23.39
CA LEU A 77 -13.24 -24.29 -22.24
C LEU A 77 -12.28 -23.86 -21.12
N GLY A 78 -11.76 -22.63 -21.19
CA GLY A 78 -10.71 -22.15 -20.30
C GLY A 78 -11.23 -21.79 -18.93
N PHE A 79 -10.54 -22.24 -17.89
CA PHE A 79 -10.75 -21.75 -16.53
C PHE A 79 -9.81 -20.58 -16.26
N ASP A 80 -10.32 -19.55 -15.60
CA ASP A 80 -9.48 -18.49 -15.05
C ASP A 80 -8.55 -19.08 -13.99
N THR A 81 -7.26 -18.76 -14.07
CA THR A 81 -6.26 -19.23 -13.10
C THR A 81 -5.75 -18.06 -12.29
N SER A 82 -5.78 -18.18 -10.96
CA SER A 82 -5.13 -17.21 -10.07
C SER A 82 -3.62 -17.38 -10.13
N GLU A 83 -2.94 -16.28 -10.45
CA GLU A 83 -1.51 -16.12 -10.35
C GLU A 83 -1.17 -15.45 -9.02
N TYR A 84 -0.08 -15.86 -8.40
CA TYR A 84 0.34 -15.34 -7.10
C TYR A 84 1.74 -14.74 -7.21
N PHE A 85 1.99 -13.70 -6.43
CA PHE A 85 3.32 -13.10 -6.32
C PHE A 85 3.76 -12.90 -4.88
N ASN A 86 5.08 -12.79 -4.74
CA ASN A 86 5.74 -12.36 -3.52
C ASN A 86 6.89 -11.42 -3.91
N VAL A 87 6.88 -10.21 -3.37
CA VAL A 87 7.96 -9.23 -3.52
C VAL A 87 8.61 -9.02 -2.15
N PRO A 88 9.88 -9.43 -1.94
CA PRO A 88 10.61 -9.12 -0.71
C PRO A 88 10.93 -7.63 -0.65
N VAL A 89 10.78 -7.03 0.54
CA VAL A 89 10.94 -5.57 0.73
C VAL A 89 12.04 -5.26 1.76
N GLN A 90 11.94 -5.85 2.95
CA GLN A 90 12.91 -5.72 4.06
C GLN A 90 13.27 -4.27 4.45
N GLN A 91 12.31 -3.35 4.36
CA GLN A 91 12.49 -1.95 4.77
C GLN A 91 12.19 -1.77 6.24
N LYS A 92 13.07 -1.09 6.97
CA LYS A 92 12.94 -0.87 8.42
C LYS A 92 12.46 0.55 8.72
N PHE A 93 11.69 0.69 9.79
CA PHE A 93 11.32 1.98 10.36
C PHE A 93 11.11 1.84 11.86
N SER A 94 11.05 2.97 12.55
CA SER A 94 10.88 3.02 14.00
C SER A 94 9.74 3.98 14.34
N VAL A 95 9.01 3.66 15.40
CA VAL A 95 7.94 4.51 15.92
C VAL A 95 8.31 4.90 17.34
N ARG A 96 8.40 6.20 17.63
CA ARG A 96 8.60 6.69 19.00
C ARG A 96 7.26 6.90 19.70
N ALA A 97 7.28 6.92 21.03
CA ALA A 97 6.10 7.18 21.82
C ALA A 97 5.52 8.57 21.49
N GLY A 98 4.23 8.62 21.15
CA GLY A 98 3.52 9.86 20.80
C GLY A 98 3.86 10.43 19.42
N GLU A 99 4.67 9.74 18.61
CA GLU A 99 5.01 10.17 17.26
C GLU A 99 3.92 9.74 16.25
N VAL A 100 3.70 10.57 15.24
CA VAL A 100 2.93 10.21 14.04
C VAL A 100 3.86 10.29 12.84
N SER A 101 4.13 9.15 12.20
CA SER A 101 5.10 9.05 11.11
C SER A 101 4.42 8.66 9.79
N TYR A 102 4.75 9.38 8.73
CA TYR A 102 4.38 9.06 7.36
C TYR A 102 5.51 8.32 6.66
N LEU A 103 5.22 7.09 6.21
CA LEU A 103 6.21 6.18 5.64
C LEU A 103 6.31 6.23 4.10
N GLY A 104 5.57 7.12 3.44
CA GLY A 104 5.48 7.13 1.98
C GLY A 104 4.37 6.25 1.40
N SER A 105 4.41 6.11 0.08
CA SER A 105 3.55 5.26 -0.75
C SER A 105 4.34 4.09 -1.32
N LEU A 106 3.73 2.91 -1.32
CA LEU A 106 4.20 1.73 -2.03
C LEU A 106 3.43 1.63 -3.33
N ASN A 107 4.11 1.78 -4.46
CA ASN A 107 3.49 1.69 -5.78
C ASN A 107 3.79 0.30 -6.35
N LEU A 108 2.78 -0.55 -6.34
CA LEU A 108 2.89 -1.94 -6.74
C LEU A 108 2.40 -2.12 -8.18
N ASN A 109 3.28 -2.66 -9.02
CA ASN A 109 2.92 -3.15 -10.34
C ASN A 109 2.65 -4.66 -10.23
N ILE A 110 1.39 -5.07 -10.37
CA ILE A 110 0.90 -6.46 -10.27
C ILE A 110 0.70 -7.00 -11.68
N ASN A 111 1.80 -7.41 -12.32
CA ASN A 111 1.79 -8.04 -13.63
C ASN A 111 2.80 -9.22 -13.62
N PHE A 112 3.07 -9.81 -14.79
CA PHE A 112 3.98 -10.95 -14.97
C PHE A 112 5.32 -10.84 -14.24
N GLN A 113 5.87 -9.63 -14.11
CA GLN A 113 7.01 -9.34 -13.24
C GLN A 113 6.61 -8.31 -12.18
N SER A 114 6.03 -8.80 -11.08
CA SER A 114 5.55 -7.93 -10.03
C SER A 114 6.70 -7.19 -9.34
N SER A 115 6.53 -5.89 -9.12
CA SER A 115 7.56 -5.02 -8.55
C SER A 115 6.96 -3.89 -7.72
N VAL A 116 7.75 -3.38 -6.78
CA VAL A 116 7.35 -2.27 -5.90
C VAL A 116 8.36 -1.13 -6.01
N THR A 117 7.84 0.09 -6.06
CA THR A 117 8.64 1.31 -5.87
C THR A 117 8.11 2.11 -4.69
N PHE A 118 8.97 2.94 -4.11
CA PHE A 118 8.62 3.83 -3.00
C PHE A 118 8.59 5.27 -3.51
N SER A 119 7.57 6.03 -3.13
CA SER A 119 7.48 7.45 -3.45
C SER A 119 6.92 8.27 -2.28
N ASN A 120 7.16 9.57 -2.34
CA ASN A 120 6.56 10.52 -1.42
C ASN A 120 5.25 11.06 -2.02
N GLU A 121 4.12 10.53 -1.54
CA GLU A 121 2.77 10.95 -1.96
C GLU A 121 2.04 11.71 -0.84
N PHE A 122 2.79 12.38 0.04
CA PHE A 122 2.25 12.97 1.27
C PHE A 122 1.02 13.84 1.03
N LYS A 123 1.06 14.73 0.02
CA LYS A 123 -0.08 15.62 -0.28
C LYS A 123 -1.35 14.85 -0.65
N ARG A 124 -1.23 13.85 -1.52
CA ARG A 124 -2.34 12.99 -1.95
C ARG A 124 -2.90 12.20 -0.77
N ASP A 125 -2.02 11.58 0.00
CA ASP A 125 -2.43 10.71 1.10
C ASP A 125 -3.08 11.51 2.24
N MET A 126 -2.59 12.71 2.54
CA MET A 126 -3.23 13.60 3.51
C MET A 126 -4.59 14.09 3.01
N PHE A 127 -4.74 14.36 1.72
CA PHE A 127 -6.03 14.70 1.14
C PHE A 127 -7.05 13.54 1.27
N ASP A 128 -6.64 12.30 1.01
CA ASP A 128 -7.50 11.12 1.23
C ASP A 128 -7.91 10.99 2.70
N LEU A 129 -6.98 11.16 3.64
CA LEU A 129 -7.28 11.13 5.07
C LEU A 129 -8.22 12.25 5.51
N GLN A 130 -8.03 13.48 5.00
CA GLN A 130 -8.93 14.59 5.27
C GLN A 130 -10.34 14.29 4.75
N LYS A 131 -10.46 13.75 3.53
CA LYS A 131 -11.76 13.43 2.92
C LYS A 131 -12.48 12.30 3.63
N ARG A 132 -11.77 11.26 4.08
CA ARG A 132 -12.35 10.07 4.71
C ARG A 132 -12.59 10.23 6.21
N TYR A 133 -11.65 10.86 6.91
CA TYR A 133 -11.61 10.90 8.38
C TYR A 133 -11.70 12.31 8.95
N GLN A 134 -11.89 13.34 8.10
CA GLN A 134 -11.98 14.75 8.53
C GLN A 134 -10.75 15.18 9.33
N LEU A 135 -9.59 14.62 8.99
CA LEU A 135 -8.32 14.96 9.62
C LEU A 135 -7.90 16.36 9.14
N THR A 136 -7.97 17.35 10.03
CA THR A 136 -7.74 18.77 9.70
C THR A 136 -6.35 19.28 10.07
N ASP A 137 -5.63 18.59 10.96
CA ASP A 137 -4.29 18.95 11.39
C ASP A 137 -3.32 17.80 11.10
N THR A 138 -2.37 18.06 10.22
CA THR A 138 -1.29 17.15 9.82
C THR A 138 0.08 17.70 10.21
N SER A 139 0.15 18.79 10.99
CA SER A 139 1.38 19.53 11.26
C SER A 139 2.39 18.76 12.11
N ASN A 140 1.92 17.79 12.90
CA ASN A 140 2.74 16.92 13.75
C ASN A 140 3.26 15.66 13.03
N ILE A 141 2.92 15.45 11.75
CA ILE A 141 3.30 14.24 11.02
C ILE A 141 4.74 14.35 10.52
N GLN A 142 5.61 13.46 11.01
CA GLN A 142 7.01 13.35 10.59
C GLN A 142 7.12 12.47 9.34
N GLN A 143 7.91 12.87 8.35
CA GLN A 143 8.15 12.03 7.17
C GLN A 143 9.37 11.13 7.41
N GLN A 144 9.14 9.82 7.46
CA GLN A 144 10.15 8.77 7.54
C GLN A 144 9.96 7.84 6.34
N LEU A 145 10.33 8.33 5.15
CA LEU A 145 10.04 7.64 3.90
C LEU A 145 10.77 6.30 3.83
N LEU A 146 10.05 5.25 3.41
CA LEU A 146 10.67 3.96 3.09
C LEU A 146 11.40 4.05 1.74
N GLY A 147 12.46 3.26 1.56
CA GLY A 147 13.20 3.22 0.30
C GLY A 147 14.11 4.41 0.02
N SER A 148 14.18 5.41 0.91
CA SER A 148 15.21 6.44 0.90
C SER A 148 16.46 5.91 1.64
N GLN A 149 17.41 5.34 0.89
CA GLN A 149 18.79 5.16 1.31
C GLN A 149 19.67 6.14 0.54
#